data_AF-B6K0W1-F1
#
_entry.id   AF-B6K0W1-F1
#
_cell.length_a   1.000
_cell.length_b   1.000
_cell.length_c   1.000
_cell.angle_alpha   90.00
_cell.angle_beta   90.00
_cell.angle_gamma   90.00
#
_symmetry.space_group_name_H-M   'P 1'
#
loop_
_entity.id
_entity.type
_entity.pdbx_description
1 polymer ?
#
loop_
_entity_poly.entity_id
_entity_poly.type
_entity_poly.pdbx_seq_one_letter_code
_entity_poly.pdbx_strand_id
1 'polypeptide(L)'
;MSEYTTRSVGAPNTLEYNVYVEKNGKPVSSWHDIPLYANAEKTILNMVVEIPRWTQAKLEITKEDTLNPIKQDTKKGKLRFVRNCFPHHGYIWNYGAFPQTYEDPKSIHPETKAKGDSDPLDVCEIGEARGYIGQVKQVKVLGVMALLDEGETDWKVIVIDVNDPLAPKLNDIEDVERHMPGLIRATNEWFRIYKIPDGKPENSFAFSGECKNRKYAEEVVRECNEAWERLLANPGEAKEEFGLVTESSPEYAKAAEAVPAGQDLPPAPVDPSVHKWFYISGSPL
;
A
#
# COMPACT_ATOMS: atom_id res chain seq x y z
N MET A 1 -14.91 -6.44 17.57
CA MET A 1 -13.68 -5.61 17.61
C MET A 1 -12.67 -6.30 16.71
N SER A 2 -11.99 -5.57 15.82
CA SER A 2 -10.90 -6.16 15.02
C SER A 2 -9.82 -6.67 15.96
N GLU A 3 -9.19 -7.80 15.63
CA GLU A 3 -8.06 -8.37 16.38
C GLU A 3 -6.85 -7.40 16.41
N TYR A 4 -6.75 -6.56 15.38
CA TYR A 4 -5.70 -5.59 15.21
C TYR A 4 -6.10 -4.19 15.68
N THR A 5 -5.19 -3.53 16.39
CA THR A 5 -5.25 -2.11 16.78
C THR A 5 -4.01 -1.38 16.27
N THR A 6 -3.91 -0.08 16.53
CA THR A 6 -2.79 0.76 16.09
C THR A 6 -2.19 1.49 17.27
N ARG A 7 -0.87 1.64 17.27
CA ARG A 7 -0.13 2.47 18.23
C ARG A 7 0.58 3.59 17.49
N SER A 8 0.13 4.83 17.74
CA SER A 8 0.69 6.04 17.13
C SER A 8 1.75 6.67 18.05
N VAL A 9 2.98 6.77 17.57
CA VAL A 9 4.11 7.41 18.25
C VAL A 9 4.47 8.68 17.48
N GLY A 10 4.59 9.81 18.18
CA GLY A 10 4.77 11.11 17.54
C GLY A 10 3.47 11.73 17.03
N ALA A 11 3.56 12.96 16.51
CA ALA A 11 2.42 13.68 15.95
C ALA A 11 2.36 13.44 14.43
N PRO A 12 1.18 13.21 13.82
CA PRO A 12 1.08 13.12 12.37
C PRO A 12 1.67 14.36 11.68
N ASN A 13 2.22 14.19 10.48
CA ASN A 13 2.96 15.23 9.74
C ASN A 13 4.27 15.69 10.42
N THR A 14 4.93 14.81 11.18
CA THR A 14 6.31 15.02 11.67
C THR A 14 7.22 13.85 11.29
N LEU A 15 8.54 14.04 11.40
CA LEU A 15 9.54 13.00 11.08
C LEU A 15 9.54 11.87 12.11
N GLU A 16 9.05 12.15 13.32
CA GLU A 16 8.96 11.22 14.44
C GLU A 16 7.67 10.39 14.39
N TYR A 17 6.78 10.63 13.43
CA TYR A 17 5.51 9.94 13.34
C TYR A 17 5.69 8.50 12.87
N ASN A 18 5.20 7.56 13.68
CA ASN A 18 5.20 6.14 13.41
C ASN A 18 3.85 5.54 13.80
N VAL A 19 3.30 4.68 12.95
CA VAL A 19 2.13 3.86 13.31
C VAL A 19 2.53 2.40 13.28
N TYR A 20 2.48 1.76 14.45
CA TYR A 20 2.66 0.32 14.59
C TYR A 20 1.30 -0.37 14.57
N VAL A 21 1.20 -1.52 13.89
CA VAL A 21 0.07 -2.42 14.04
C VAL A 21 0.28 -3.26 15.29
N GLU A 22 -0.77 -3.42 16.09
CA GLU A 22 -0.76 -4.25 17.28
C GLU A 22 -1.71 -5.43 17.13
N LYS A 23 -1.30 -6.58 17.65
CA LYS A 23 -2.15 -7.75 17.83
C LYS A 23 -2.23 -8.04 19.32
N ASN A 24 -3.45 -8.02 19.87
CA ASN A 24 -3.67 -8.16 21.33
C ASN A 24 -2.83 -7.18 22.18
N GLY A 25 -2.68 -5.94 21.70
CA GLY A 25 -1.95 -4.85 22.39
C GLY A 25 -0.42 -4.95 22.31
N LYS A 26 0.13 -5.87 21.51
CA LYS A 26 1.57 -5.98 21.26
C LYS A 26 1.90 -5.60 19.82
N PRO A 27 2.91 -4.75 19.57
CA PRO A 27 3.37 -4.44 18.23
C PRO A 27 3.80 -5.70 17.48
N VAL A 28 3.42 -5.79 16.21
CA VAL A 28 3.80 -6.85 15.28
C VAL A 28 4.30 -6.22 13.98
N SER A 29 5.09 -6.95 13.20
CA SER A 29 5.49 -6.47 11.88
C SER A 29 4.27 -6.34 10.97
N SER A 30 4.00 -5.12 10.48
CA SER A 30 2.91 -4.92 9.52
C SER A 30 3.21 -5.48 8.14
N TRP A 31 4.47 -5.83 7.85
CA TRP A 31 4.82 -6.54 6.63
C TRP A 31 4.74 -8.07 6.82
N HIS A 32 5.27 -8.60 7.93
CA HIS A 32 5.59 -10.02 8.01
C HIS A 32 4.66 -10.84 8.93
N ASP A 33 4.11 -10.24 9.98
CA ASP A 33 3.35 -10.98 11.02
C ASP A 33 1.83 -11.01 10.76
N ILE A 34 1.31 -10.11 9.92
CA ILE A 34 -0.10 -10.10 9.53
C ILE A 34 -0.29 -11.14 8.41
N PRO A 35 -1.15 -12.16 8.57
CA PRO A 35 -1.35 -13.16 7.53
C PRO A 35 -1.92 -12.54 6.25
N LEU A 36 -1.39 -12.89 5.08
CA LEU A 36 -1.94 -12.46 3.78
C LEU A 36 -3.42 -12.81 3.66
N TYR A 37 -3.78 -14.05 3.98
CA TYR A 37 -5.15 -14.56 3.88
C TYR A 37 -5.86 -14.50 5.24
N ALA A 38 -7.06 -13.91 5.25
CA ALA A 38 -7.90 -13.78 6.44
C ALA A 38 -8.78 -15.01 6.71
N ASN A 39 -8.91 -15.91 5.73
CA ASN A 39 -9.67 -17.15 5.83
C ASN A 39 -8.95 -18.36 5.24
N ALA A 40 -9.34 -19.55 5.68
CA ALA A 40 -8.70 -20.81 5.28
C ALA A 40 -8.88 -21.12 3.78
N GLU A 41 -9.98 -20.69 3.18
CA GLU A 41 -10.28 -20.89 1.76
C GLU A 41 -9.44 -19.98 0.85
N LYS A 42 -8.65 -19.05 1.41
CA LYS A 42 -7.79 -18.10 0.68
C LYS A 42 -8.56 -17.22 -0.32
N THR A 43 -9.77 -16.80 0.05
CA THR A 43 -10.63 -15.94 -0.78
C THR A 43 -10.76 -14.52 -0.26
N ILE A 44 -10.43 -14.30 1.02
CA ILE A 44 -10.41 -13.00 1.68
C ILE A 44 -8.99 -12.73 2.16
N LEU A 45 -8.50 -11.52 1.89
CA LEU A 45 -7.13 -11.11 2.21
C LEU A 45 -7.15 -10.02 3.28
N ASN A 46 -6.08 -9.93 4.07
CA ASN A 46 -5.84 -8.78 4.93
C ASN A 46 -5.09 -7.72 4.15
N MET A 47 -5.61 -6.50 4.10
CA MET A 47 -4.92 -5.31 3.61
C MET A 47 -4.46 -4.47 4.81
N VAL A 48 -3.23 -3.97 4.76
CA VAL A 48 -2.75 -2.93 5.68
C VAL A 48 -2.92 -1.58 5.01
N VAL A 49 -3.80 -0.73 5.54
CA VAL A 49 -4.03 0.62 5.00
C VAL A 49 -2.91 1.55 5.44
N GLU A 50 -2.26 2.21 4.49
CA GLU A 50 -1.18 3.18 4.74
C GLU A 50 -1.70 4.61 4.60
N ILE A 51 -2.46 4.88 3.54
CA ILE A 51 -2.90 6.23 3.18
C ILE A 51 -4.42 6.24 3.02
N PRO A 52 -5.15 6.90 3.94
CA PRO A 52 -6.59 7.10 3.81
C PRO A 52 -6.94 7.89 2.55
N ARG A 53 -8.07 7.54 1.91
CA ARG A 53 -8.58 8.28 0.75
C ARG A 53 -8.69 9.78 1.04
N TRP A 54 -8.32 10.59 0.05
CA TRP A 54 -8.29 12.05 0.05
C TRP A 54 -7.30 12.68 1.03
N THR A 55 -6.20 11.99 1.31
CA THR A 55 -5.04 12.52 2.04
C THR A 55 -3.82 12.56 1.13
N GLN A 56 -2.80 13.32 1.53
CA GLN A 56 -1.60 13.58 0.71
C GLN A 56 -0.31 13.02 1.31
N ALA A 57 -0.24 12.77 2.61
CA ALA A 57 0.98 12.27 3.25
C ALA A 57 1.34 10.91 2.64
N LYS A 58 2.53 10.79 2.04
CA LYS A 58 3.00 9.53 1.46
C LYS A 58 3.51 8.67 2.60
N LEU A 59 2.60 7.92 3.21
CA LEU A 59 2.86 6.99 4.29
C LEU A 59 3.10 5.60 3.71
N GLU A 60 4.05 4.87 4.27
CA GLU A 60 4.44 3.53 3.80
C GLU A 60 4.94 2.66 4.96
N ILE A 61 4.71 1.36 4.86
CA ILE A 61 5.41 0.35 5.64
C ILE A 61 6.91 0.53 5.40
N THR A 62 7.65 0.89 6.46
CA THR A 62 9.09 1.12 6.35
C THR A 62 9.84 -0.20 6.43
N LYS A 63 10.41 -0.65 5.32
CA LYS A 63 11.04 -1.97 5.19
C LYS A 63 12.28 -2.13 6.06
N GLU A 64 13.02 -1.05 6.28
CA GLU A 64 14.32 -1.04 6.95
C GLU A 64 14.17 -1.02 8.48
N ASP A 65 13.02 -0.60 8.99
CA ASP A 65 12.80 -0.44 10.43
C ASP A 65 12.24 -1.69 11.08
N THR A 66 12.71 -1.97 12.29
CA THR A 66 12.28 -3.12 13.08
C THR A 66 10.77 -3.09 13.33
N LEU A 67 10.09 -4.21 13.06
CA LEU A 67 8.62 -4.35 13.07
C LEU A 67 7.89 -3.51 12.00
N ASN A 68 8.63 -2.98 11.02
CA ASN A 68 8.12 -2.33 9.81
C ASN A 68 6.98 -1.33 10.02
N PRO A 69 7.06 -0.39 10.98
CA PRO A 69 6.01 0.59 11.20
C PRO A 69 5.70 1.40 9.93
N ILE A 70 4.50 1.96 9.88
CA ILE A 70 4.11 2.90 8.83
C ILE A 70 4.67 4.28 9.18
N LYS A 71 5.45 4.86 8.27
CA LYS A 71 6.05 6.20 8.41
C LYS A 71 5.84 7.03 7.16
N GLN A 72 5.97 8.34 7.29
CA GLN A 72 5.91 9.22 6.14
C GLN A 72 7.26 9.26 5.42
N ASP A 73 7.26 8.96 4.13
CA ASP A 73 8.43 9.06 3.26
C ASP A 73 9.02 10.47 3.31
N THR A 74 10.33 10.58 3.09
CA THR A 74 11.04 11.84 3.05
C THR A 74 11.77 12.03 1.72
N LYS A 75 11.67 13.23 1.17
CA LYS A 75 12.42 13.66 -0.02
C LYS A 75 13.32 14.82 0.36
N LYS A 76 14.65 14.61 0.28
CA LYS A 76 15.67 15.60 0.66
C LYS A 76 15.50 16.10 2.10
N GLY A 77 15.22 15.18 3.03
CA GLY A 77 15.04 15.47 4.46
C GLY A 77 13.74 16.19 4.83
N LYS A 78 12.78 16.26 3.90
CA LYS A 78 11.44 16.84 4.16
C LYS A 78 10.38 15.79 3.92
N LEU A 79 9.33 15.82 4.74
CA LEU A 79 8.15 14.97 4.58
C LEU A 79 7.56 15.10 3.17
N ARG A 80 7.29 13.95 2.56
CA ARG A 80 6.74 13.87 1.21
C ARG A 80 5.22 13.89 1.26
N PHE A 81 4.64 14.80 0.48
CA PHE A 81 3.20 14.88 0.25
C PHE A 81 2.93 14.77 -1.25
N VAL A 82 2.09 13.80 -1.65
CA VAL A 82 1.58 13.72 -3.02
C VAL A 82 0.72 14.96 -3.29
N ARG A 83 0.86 15.50 -4.50
CA ARG A 83 0.22 16.77 -4.87
C ARG A 83 -1.17 16.53 -5.45
N ASN A 84 -2.08 17.47 -5.23
CA ASN A 84 -3.41 17.43 -5.84
C ASN A 84 -3.29 17.67 -7.35
N CYS A 85 -3.61 16.67 -8.15
CA CYS A 85 -3.61 16.75 -9.61
C CYS A 85 -5.06 16.79 -10.09
N PHE A 86 -5.53 17.94 -10.58
CA PHE A 86 -6.92 18.13 -10.97
C PHE A 86 -7.40 17.01 -11.92
N PRO A 87 -8.57 16.38 -11.67
CA PRO A 87 -9.59 16.69 -10.64
C PRO A 87 -9.43 15.97 -9.29
N HIS A 88 -8.31 15.30 -9.04
CA HIS A 88 -8.07 14.41 -7.90
C HIS A 88 -7.53 15.13 -6.65
N HIS A 89 -8.18 14.89 -5.51
CA HIS A 89 -7.72 15.37 -4.20
C HIS A 89 -6.94 14.25 -3.49
N GLY A 90 -5.62 14.40 -3.35
CA GLY A 90 -4.76 13.38 -2.77
C GLY A 90 -4.88 12.02 -3.45
N TYR A 91 -4.76 10.95 -2.67
CA TYR A 91 -5.08 9.57 -3.11
C TYR A 91 -6.59 9.39 -3.27
N ILE A 92 -7.04 8.74 -4.35
CA ILE A 92 -8.47 8.58 -4.64
C ILE A 92 -9.06 7.23 -4.19
N TRP A 93 -8.26 6.42 -3.49
CA TRP A 93 -8.64 5.17 -2.80
C TRP A 93 -8.12 5.19 -1.37
N ASN A 94 -8.57 4.23 -0.55
CA ASN A 94 -7.72 3.84 0.57
C ASN A 94 -6.56 3.06 -0.02
N TYR A 95 -5.35 3.53 0.19
CA TYR A 95 -4.14 2.95 -0.37
C TYR A 95 -3.35 2.24 0.73
N GLY A 96 -2.69 1.16 0.37
CA GLY A 96 -1.87 0.38 1.28
C GLY A 96 -1.30 -0.83 0.56
N ALA A 97 -0.96 -1.87 1.32
CA ALA A 97 -0.32 -3.05 0.77
C ALA A 97 -0.89 -4.35 1.33
N PHE A 98 -0.62 -5.44 0.63
CA PHE A 98 -0.80 -6.78 1.16
C PHE A 98 0.42 -7.19 1.99
N PRO A 99 0.24 -7.58 3.27
CA PRO A 99 1.33 -8.13 4.05
C PRO A 99 1.75 -9.48 3.46
N GLN A 100 2.97 -9.92 3.77
CA GLN A 100 3.53 -11.19 3.30
C GLN A 100 3.57 -11.31 1.77
N THR A 101 3.80 -10.20 1.08
CA THR A 101 4.07 -10.14 -0.36
C THR A 101 5.32 -9.32 -0.61
N TYR A 102 5.98 -9.55 -1.75
CA TYR A 102 7.19 -8.83 -2.13
C TYR A 102 7.35 -8.82 -3.66
N GLU A 103 7.47 -7.62 -4.23
CA GLU A 103 7.82 -7.38 -5.63
C GLU A 103 9.34 -7.51 -5.81
N ASP A 104 9.81 -8.73 -6.03
CA ASP A 104 11.24 -9.06 -6.02
C ASP A 104 12.06 -8.28 -7.08
N PRO A 105 12.99 -7.39 -6.68
CA PRO A 105 13.80 -6.58 -7.58
C PRO A 105 14.87 -7.41 -8.34
N LYS A 106 15.05 -8.68 -7.98
CA LYS A 106 15.92 -9.63 -8.69
C LYS A 106 15.20 -10.34 -9.83
N SER A 107 13.87 -10.37 -9.81
CA SER A 107 13.04 -10.95 -10.87
C SER A 107 12.72 -9.91 -11.94
N ILE A 108 12.60 -10.33 -13.21
CA ILE A 108 12.06 -9.49 -14.29
C ILE A 108 10.69 -10.05 -14.66
N HIS A 109 9.64 -9.26 -14.48
CA HIS A 109 8.29 -9.72 -14.78
C HIS A 109 8.09 -9.82 -16.31
N PRO A 110 7.55 -10.93 -16.84
CA PRO A 110 7.46 -11.15 -18.28
C PRO A 110 6.58 -10.13 -19.02
N GLU A 111 5.63 -9.48 -18.38
CA GLU A 111 4.67 -8.58 -19.03
C GLU A 111 5.10 -7.12 -18.99
N THR A 112 5.71 -6.68 -17.89
CA THR A 112 6.25 -5.32 -17.76
C THR A 112 7.67 -5.21 -18.35
N LYS A 113 8.40 -6.33 -18.44
CA LYS A 113 9.84 -6.38 -18.80
C LYS A 113 10.72 -5.56 -17.85
N ALA A 114 10.24 -5.32 -16.64
CA ALA A 114 10.91 -4.56 -15.59
C ALA A 114 11.13 -5.41 -14.36
N LYS A 115 12.01 -4.95 -13.46
CA LYS A 115 12.22 -5.56 -12.15
C LYS A 115 11.10 -5.18 -11.18
N GLY A 116 10.87 -5.95 -10.12
CA GLY A 116 10.02 -5.49 -9.01
C GLY A 116 10.60 -4.25 -8.33
N ASP A 117 9.75 -3.46 -7.67
CA ASP A 117 10.09 -2.22 -6.96
C ASP A 117 10.64 -2.45 -5.53
N SER A 118 10.80 -3.70 -5.11
CA SER A 118 11.27 -4.08 -3.77
C SER A 118 10.28 -3.75 -2.64
N ASP A 119 8.99 -3.52 -2.94
CA ASP A 119 7.98 -3.24 -1.92
C ASP A 119 6.98 -4.41 -1.74
N PRO A 120 6.20 -4.42 -0.64
CA PRO A 120 5.01 -5.26 -0.57
C PRO A 120 4.01 -4.86 -1.66
N LEU A 121 3.24 -5.83 -2.16
CA LEU A 121 2.31 -5.62 -3.27
C LEU A 121 1.23 -4.59 -2.93
N ASP A 122 1.12 -3.57 -3.77
CA ASP A 122 0.26 -2.41 -3.57
C ASP A 122 -1.22 -2.67 -3.84
N VAL A 123 -2.07 -1.99 -3.06
CA VAL A 123 -3.51 -2.22 -3.01
C VAL A 123 -4.30 -0.90 -3.01
N CYS A 124 -5.26 -0.80 -3.91
CA CYS A 124 -6.26 0.27 -3.99
C CYS A 124 -7.64 -0.27 -3.56
N GLU A 125 -8.09 0.11 -2.36
CA GLU A 125 -9.38 -0.28 -1.81
C GLU A 125 -10.46 0.77 -2.10
N ILE A 126 -11.52 0.33 -2.78
CA ILE A 126 -12.47 1.21 -3.49
C ILE A 126 -13.81 1.44 -2.76
N GLY A 127 -13.99 0.89 -1.56
CA GLY A 127 -15.21 0.99 -0.78
C GLY A 127 -15.53 2.40 -0.29
N GLU A 128 -16.77 2.62 0.15
CA GLU A 128 -17.29 3.95 0.49
C GLU A 128 -16.67 4.54 1.77
N ALA A 129 -16.26 3.70 2.71
CA ALA A 129 -15.66 4.13 3.96
C ALA A 129 -14.22 4.61 3.77
N ARG A 130 -13.85 5.74 4.36
CA ARG A 130 -12.44 6.14 4.47
C ARG A 130 -11.77 5.29 5.54
N GLY A 131 -10.66 4.65 5.20
CA GLY A 131 -9.85 3.89 6.13
C GLY A 131 -9.01 4.79 7.05
N TYR A 132 -8.22 4.17 7.92
CA TYR A 132 -7.25 4.85 8.77
C TYR A 132 -5.87 4.18 8.67
N ILE A 133 -4.81 4.93 9.00
CA ILE A 133 -3.41 4.48 8.90
C ILE A 133 -3.21 3.29 9.84
N GLY A 134 -2.64 2.20 9.35
CA GLY A 134 -2.43 0.95 10.09
C GLY A 134 -3.68 0.08 10.24
N GLN A 135 -4.81 0.44 9.62
CA GLN A 135 -5.99 -0.40 9.64
C GLN A 135 -5.73 -1.72 8.90
N VAL A 136 -6.04 -2.84 9.55
CA VAL A 136 -6.07 -4.15 8.91
C VAL A 136 -7.51 -4.45 8.47
N LYS A 137 -7.77 -4.40 7.16
CA LYS A 137 -9.10 -4.63 6.57
C LYS A 137 -9.16 -5.99 5.88
N GLN A 138 -10.31 -6.66 5.98
CA GLN A 138 -10.59 -7.83 5.16
C GLN A 138 -11.14 -7.38 3.81
N VAL A 139 -10.47 -7.77 2.72
CA VAL A 139 -10.80 -7.35 1.36
C VAL A 139 -10.90 -8.54 0.42
N LYS A 140 -11.59 -8.35 -0.70
CA LYS A 140 -11.57 -9.28 -1.83
C LYS A 140 -11.01 -8.62 -3.08
N VAL A 141 -10.27 -9.42 -3.86
CA VAL A 141 -9.62 -9.00 -5.10
C VAL A 141 -10.64 -8.92 -6.24
N LEU A 142 -10.53 -7.85 -7.04
CA LEU A 142 -11.38 -7.60 -8.22
C LEU A 142 -10.56 -7.55 -9.51
N GLY A 143 -9.33 -7.06 -9.46
CA GLY A 143 -8.45 -6.94 -10.62
C GLY A 143 -7.09 -6.35 -10.28
N VAL A 144 -6.24 -6.12 -11.27
CA VAL A 144 -4.89 -5.56 -11.08
C VAL A 144 -4.46 -4.72 -12.29
N MET A 145 -3.69 -3.66 -12.05
CA MET A 145 -3.11 -2.81 -13.10
C MET A 145 -1.58 -2.89 -13.07
N ALA A 146 -0.96 -2.99 -14.24
CA ALA A 146 0.49 -3.15 -14.41
C ALA A 146 1.21 -1.79 -14.57
N LEU A 147 1.41 -1.04 -13.50
CA LEU A 147 2.13 0.24 -13.58
C LEU A 147 3.63 -0.02 -13.80
N LEU A 148 4.24 0.82 -14.63
CA LEU A 148 5.67 0.99 -14.70
C LEU A 148 6.03 2.29 -13.99
N ASP A 149 6.41 2.19 -12.72
CA ASP A 149 6.75 3.34 -11.89
C ASP A 149 8.25 3.62 -11.99
N GLU A 150 8.63 4.68 -12.70
CA GLU A 150 10.06 5.00 -12.96
C GLU A 150 10.90 3.86 -13.58
N GLY A 151 10.24 2.91 -14.24
CA GLY A 151 10.88 1.78 -14.93
C GLY A 151 10.88 0.47 -14.12
N GLU A 152 10.25 0.45 -12.95
CA GLU A 152 10.03 -0.72 -12.11
C GLU A 152 8.60 -1.25 -12.28
N THR A 153 8.42 -2.56 -12.09
CA THR A 153 7.13 -3.22 -12.02
C THR A 153 6.51 -2.86 -10.68
N ASP A 154 5.33 -2.29 -10.76
CA ASP A 154 4.62 -1.78 -9.59
C ASP A 154 3.12 -2.13 -9.75
N TRP A 155 2.74 -3.35 -9.36
CA TRP A 155 1.37 -3.82 -9.55
C TRP A 155 0.40 -3.16 -8.58
N LYS A 156 -0.70 -2.61 -9.11
CA LYS A 156 -1.78 -2.01 -8.30
C LYS A 156 -3.00 -2.91 -8.26
N VAL A 157 -3.19 -3.64 -7.17
CA VAL A 157 -4.35 -4.53 -7.00
C VAL A 157 -5.60 -3.72 -6.65
N ILE A 158 -6.69 -3.95 -7.36
CA ILE A 158 -8.00 -3.35 -7.08
C ILE A 158 -8.80 -4.29 -6.18
N VAL A 159 -9.21 -3.79 -5.02
CA VAL A 159 -9.92 -4.57 -4.01
C VAL A 159 -11.10 -3.80 -3.44
N ILE A 160 -12.00 -4.52 -2.76
CA ILE A 160 -13.06 -3.91 -1.96
C ILE A 160 -13.14 -4.55 -0.58
N ASP A 161 -13.39 -3.75 0.46
CA ASP A 161 -13.72 -4.23 1.81
C ASP A 161 -14.92 -5.19 1.74
N VAL A 162 -14.80 -6.36 2.38
CA VAL A 162 -15.88 -7.36 2.41
C VAL A 162 -17.14 -6.87 3.12
N ASN A 163 -17.02 -5.84 3.97
CA ASN A 163 -18.12 -5.22 4.69
C ASN A 163 -18.75 -4.05 3.93
N ASP A 164 -18.23 -3.67 2.76
CA ASP A 164 -18.80 -2.60 1.95
C ASP A 164 -20.20 -3.00 1.42
N PRO A 165 -21.19 -2.09 1.40
CA PRO A 165 -22.52 -2.39 0.87
C PRO A 165 -22.54 -2.87 -0.59
N LEU A 166 -21.56 -2.48 -1.41
CA LEU A 166 -21.40 -2.93 -2.78
C LEU A 166 -20.58 -4.21 -2.91
N ALA A 167 -19.90 -4.67 -1.86
CA ALA A 167 -19.07 -5.87 -1.93
C ALA A 167 -19.82 -7.06 -2.55
N PRO A 168 -21.06 -7.43 -2.16
CA PRO A 168 -21.77 -8.56 -2.80
C PRO A 168 -21.96 -8.43 -4.32
N LYS A 169 -21.94 -7.22 -4.87
CA LYS A 169 -22.15 -6.92 -6.29
C LYS A 169 -20.86 -6.82 -7.12
N LEU A 170 -19.70 -6.72 -6.47
CA LEU A 170 -18.40 -6.61 -7.15
C LEU A 170 -17.64 -7.93 -7.01
N ASN A 171 -17.58 -8.75 -8.06
CA ASN A 171 -16.90 -10.06 -7.99
C ASN A 171 -15.79 -10.24 -9.01
N ASP A 172 -15.72 -9.37 -10.01
CA ASP A 172 -14.65 -9.25 -10.98
C ASP A 172 -14.50 -7.79 -11.44
N ILE A 173 -13.49 -7.48 -12.25
CA ILE A 173 -13.15 -6.11 -12.62
C ILE A 173 -14.25 -5.40 -13.42
N GLU A 174 -15.04 -6.13 -14.22
CA GLU A 174 -16.13 -5.58 -15.02
C GLU A 174 -17.27 -5.01 -14.16
N ASP A 175 -17.45 -5.55 -12.95
CA ASP A 175 -18.46 -5.04 -12.02
C ASP A 175 -18.07 -3.65 -11.49
N VAL A 176 -16.77 -3.34 -11.40
CA VAL A 176 -16.29 -2.01 -10.99
C VAL A 176 -16.75 -0.96 -11.98
N GLU A 177 -16.58 -1.16 -13.28
CA GLU A 177 -17.06 -0.18 -14.27
C GLU A 177 -18.59 -0.10 -14.33
N ARG A 178 -19.30 -1.20 -14.03
CA ARG A 178 -20.78 -1.21 -13.96
C ARG A 178 -21.32 -0.39 -12.80
N HIS A 179 -20.69 -0.44 -11.63
CA HIS A 179 -21.20 0.16 -10.39
C HIS A 179 -20.47 1.45 -9.99
N MET A 180 -19.26 1.66 -10.48
CA MET A 180 -18.39 2.81 -10.22
C MET A 180 -17.79 3.33 -11.55
N PRO A 181 -18.63 3.77 -12.50
CA PRO A 181 -18.20 4.08 -13.85
C PRO A 181 -17.13 5.17 -13.88
N GLY A 182 -16.05 4.92 -14.62
CA GLY A 182 -14.92 5.82 -14.77
C GLY A 182 -13.86 5.75 -13.65
N LEU A 183 -14.06 4.96 -12.59
CA LEU A 183 -13.05 4.81 -11.52
C LEU A 183 -11.74 4.24 -12.06
N ILE A 184 -11.77 3.16 -12.84
CA ILE A 184 -10.55 2.52 -13.37
C ILE A 184 -9.81 3.46 -14.33
N ARG A 185 -10.54 4.25 -15.11
CA ARG A 185 -9.96 5.30 -15.97
C ARG A 185 -9.28 6.39 -15.13
N ALA A 186 -9.91 6.83 -14.04
CA ALA A 186 -9.30 7.78 -13.11
C ALA A 186 -8.08 7.17 -12.40
N THR A 187 -8.09 5.87 -12.10
CA THR A 187 -6.92 5.13 -11.58
C THR A 187 -5.75 5.17 -12.53
N ASN A 188 -5.98 4.86 -13.80
CA ASN A 188 -4.95 4.96 -14.82
C ASN A 188 -4.36 6.38 -14.90
N GLU A 189 -5.23 7.40 -14.98
CA GLU A 189 -4.82 8.80 -15.08
C GLU A 189 -4.01 9.23 -13.85
N TRP A 190 -4.48 8.91 -12.63
CA TRP A 190 -3.84 9.31 -11.39
C TRP A 190 -2.40 8.78 -11.31
N PHE A 191 -2.18 7.47 -11.51
CA PHE A 191 -0.85 6.88 -11.42
C PHE A 191 0.10 7.33 -12.54
N ARG A 192 -0.42 7.75 -13.70
CA ARG A 192 0.39 8.37 -14.74
C ARG A 192 0.93 9.72 -14.32
N ILE A 193 0.08 10.56 -13.71
CA ILE A 193 0.39 11.99 -13.53
C ILE A 193 0.88 12.39 -12.13
N TYR A 194 0.67 11.56 -11.09
CA TYR A 194 0.83 11.99 -9.69
C TYR A 194 2.23 12.52 -9.33
N LYS A 195 3.28 12.09 -10.05
CA LYS A 195 4.67 12.55 -9.85
C LYS A 195 5.11 13.68 -10.79
N ILE A 196 4.30 14.08 -11.76
CA ILE A 196 4.64 15.19 -12.66
C ILE A 196 4.86 16.51 -11.88
N PRO A 197 4.05 16.87 -10.86
CA PRO A 197 4.30 18.04 -10.01
C PRO A 197 5.65 18.00 -9.27
N ASP A 198 6.20 16.80 -9.09
CA ASP A 198 7.48 16.55 -8.43
C ASP A 198 8.67 16.60 -9.40
N GLY A 199 8.42 16.95 -10.67
CA GLY A 199 9.41 17.03 -11.74
C GLY A 199 9.80 15.67 -12.34
N LYS A 200 9.01 14.62 -12.11
CA LYS A 200 9.21 13.30 -12.70
C LYS A 200 8.46 13.17 -14.04
N PRO A 201 8.90 12.28 -14.95
CA PRO A 201 8.15 11.97 -16.15
C PRO A 201 6.78 11.35 -15.82
N GLU A 202 5.90 11.34 -16.81
CA GLU A 202 4.66 10.57 -16.76
C GLU A 202 4.98 9.07 -16.69
N ASN A 203 4.32 8.33 -15.79
CA ASN A 203 4.45 6.88 -15.74
C ASN A 203 3.73 6.22 -16.93
N SER A 204 4.04 4.95 -17.19
CA SER A 204 3.32 4.17 -18.20
C SER A 204 2.74 2.89 -17.61
N PHE A 205 1.87 2.22 -18.35
CA PHE A 205 1.30 0.93 -17.94
C PHE A 205 1.61 -0.12 -19.02
N ALA A 206 1.87 -1.35 -18.60
CA ALA A 206 1.77 -2.48 -19.52
C ALA A 206 0.29 -2.69 -19.94
N PHE A 207 0.07 -3.54 -20.95
CA PHE A 207 -1.27 -3.82 -21.51
C PHE A 207 -2.08 -2.56 -21.92
N SER A 208 -1.40 -1.47 -22.28
CA SER A 208 -2.05 -0.19 -22.59
C SER A 208 -2.94 0.35 -21.45
N GLY A 209 -2.64 -0.01 -20.19
CA GLY A 209 -3.42 0.41 -19.04
C GLY A 209 -4.68 -0.40 -18.74
N GLU A 210 -4.87 -1.54 -19.41
CA GLU A 210 -5.94 -2.49 -19.08
C GLU A 210 -5.83 -2.94 -17.62
N CYS A 211 -6.93 -2.86 -16.86
CA CYS A 211 -7.02 -3.52 -15.57
C CYS A 211 -7.40 -4.99 -15.80
N LYS A 212 -6.47 -5.90 -15.51
CA LYS A 212 -6.69 -7.34 -15.65
C LYS A 212 -7.69 -7.81 -14.60
N ASN A 213 -8.42 -8.87 -14.95
CA ASN A 213 -9.47 -9.43 -14.12
C ASN A 213 -8.95 -10.07 -12.83
N ARG A 214 -9.89 -10.46 -11.97
CA ARG A 214 -9.62 -11.05 -10.67
C ARG A 214 -8.68 -12.25 -10.74
N LYS A 215 -8.88 -13.15 -11.71
CA LYS A 215 -8.06 -14.36 -11.85
C LYS A 215 -6.58 -14.00 -12.04
N TYR A 216 -6.29 -13.05 -12.94
CA TYR A 216 -4.92 -12.60 -13.18
C TYR A 216 -4.34 -11.90 -11.94
N ALA A 217 -5.15 -11.10 -11.25
CA ALA A 217 -4.74 -10.45 -10.01
C ALA A 217 -4.39 -11.47 -8.90
N GLU A 218 -5.16 -12.54 -8.75
CA GLU A 218 -4.85 -13.63 -7.80
C GLU A 218 -3.54 -14.37 -8.16
N GLU A 219 -3.19 -14.46 -9.45
CA GLU A 219 -1.90 -15.00 -9.90
C GLU A 219 -0.73 -14.08 -9.49
N VAL A 220 -0.84 -12.77 -9.71
CA VAL A 220 0.15 -11.77 -9.25
C VAL A 220 0.32 -11.80 -7.73
N VAL A 221 -0.78 -11.80 -6.97
CA VAL A 221 -0.74 -11.89 -5.50
C VAL A 221 -0.01 -13.16 -5.04
N ARG A 222 -0.27 -14.30 -5.69
CA ARG A 222 0.43 -15.56 -5.38
C ARG A 222 1.92 -15.44 -5.66
N GLU A 223 2.31 -14.89 -6.80
CA GLU A 223 3.73 -14.76 -7.18
C GLU A 223 4.51 -13.87 -6.20
N CYS A 224 3.92 -12.73 -5.80
CA CYS A 224 4.51 -11.84 -4.78
C CYS A 224 4.55 -12.50 -3.39
N ASN A 225 3.56 -13.31 -3.03
CA ASN A 225 3.57 -14.08 -1.79
C ASN A 225 4.68 -15.15 -1.78
N GLU A 226 4.83 -15.90 -2.88
CA GLU A 226 5.92 -16.88 -3.03
C GLU A 226 7.31 -16.20 -3.01
N ALA A 227 7.43 -14.98 -3.54
CA ALA A 227 8.65 -14.17 -3.45
C ALA A 227 8.97 -13.79 -2.00
N TRP A 228 7.98 -13.36 -1.24
CA TRP A 228 8.13 -13.10 0.20
C TRP A 228 8.50 -14.38 0.99
N GLU A 229 7.92 -15.53 0.65
CA GLU A 229 8.29 -16.81 1.28
C GLU A 229 9.78 -17.15 1.02
N ARG A 230 10.27 -16.90 -0.20
CA ARG A 230 11.69 -17.06 -0.55
C ARG A 230 12.60 -16.09 0.21
N LEU A 231 12.13 -14.85 0.42
CA LEU A 231 12.83 -13.85 1.24
C LEU A 231 12.99 -14.37 2.68
N LEU A 232 11.90 -14.86 3.30
CA LEU A 232 11.93 -15.40 4.66
C LEU A 232 12.69 -16.73 4.81
N ALA A 233 12.80 -17.52 3.74
CA ALA A 233 13.62 -18.73 3.75
C ALA A 233 15.13 -18.44 3.90
N ASN A 234 15.57 -17.19 3.63
CA ASN A 234 16.95 -16.74 3.75
C ASN A 234 17.06 -15.53 4.71
N PRO A 235 16.72 -15.69 5.99
CA PRO A 235 16.57 -14.57 6.92
C PRO A 235 17.88 -13.83 7.21
N GLY A 236 19.04 -14.45 6.95
CA GLY A 236 20.34 -13.78 7.08
C GLY A 236 20.50 -12.65 6.07
N GLU A 237 20.30 -12.94 4.78
CA GLU A 237 20.37 -11.93 3.71
C GLU A 237 19.24 -10.90 3.86
N ALA A 238 18.02 -11.34 4.18
CA ALA A 238 16.90 -10.44 4.38
C ALA A 238 17.15 -9.43 5.53
N LYS A 239 17.84 -9.83 6.60
CA LYS A 239 18.20 -8.93 7.71
C LYS A 239 19.33 -7.95 7.39
N GLU A 240 20.09 -8.15 6.32
CA GLU A 240 21.09 -7.18 5.86
C GLU A 240 20.41 -5.98 5.18
N GLU A 241 19.22 -6.19 4.60
CA GLU A 241 18.48 -5.18 3.83
C GLU A 241 17.27 -4.63 4.58
N PHE A 242 16.59 -5.47 5.38
CA PHE A 242 15.30 -5.14 5.99
C PHE A 242 15.31 -5.27 7.52
N GLY A 243 14.43 -4.50 8.17
CA GLY A 243 14.14 -4.56 9.60
C GLY A 243 13.35 -5.81 10.03
N LEU A 244 13.74 -6.97 9.49
CA LEU A 244 13.04 -8.24 9.63
C LEU A 244 13.12 -8.77 11.08
N VAL A 245 12.09 -8.45 11.86
CA VAL A 245 11.81 -9.04 13.17
C VAL A 245 10.34 -9.44 13.20
N THR A 246 10.09 -10.71 13.45
CA THR A 246 8.74 -11.34 13.47
C THR A 246 8.42 -11.85 14.87
N GLU A 247 7.16 -12.22 15.14
CA GLU A 247 6.76 -12.84 16.42
C GLU A 247 7.57 -14.12 16.76
N SER A 248 8.10 -14.80 15.74
CA SER A 248 8.93 -16.00 15.87
C SER A 248 10.43 -15.73 16.08
N SER A 249 10.87 -14.48 15.93
CA SER A 249 12.28 -14.10 16.05
C SER A 249 12.75 -14.10 17.51
N PRO A 250 13.96 -14.60 17.85
CA PRO A 250 14.48 -14.59 19.22
C PRO A 250 14.51 -13.19 19.87
N GLU A 251 14.76 -12.16 19.08
CA GLU A 251 14.84 -10.76 19.49
C GLU A 251 13.49 -10.05 19.59
N TYR A 252 12.37 -10.71 19.22
CA TYR A 252 11.04 -10.10 19.16
C TYR A 252 10.60 -9.45 20.46
N ALA A 253 10.76 -10.13 21.60
CA ALA A 253 10.31 -9.62 22.89
C ALA A 253 10.97 -8.26 23.21
N LYS A 254 12.28 -8.14 22.95
CA LYS A 254 13.03 -6.90 23.14
C LYS A 254 12.59 -5.82 22.15
N ALA A 255 12.37 -6.19 20.89
CA ALA A 255 11.92 -5.25 19.86
C ALA A 255 10.53 -4.67 20.18
N ALA A 256 9.58 -5.52 20.56
CA ALA A 256 8.22 -5.11 20.92
C ALA A 256 8.19 -4.22 22.18
N GLU A 257 9.02 -4.51 23.19
CA GLU A 257 9.17 -3.68 24.39
C GLU A 257 9.83 -2.33 24.12
N ALA A 258 10.69 -2.24 23.09
CA ALA A 258 11.37 -1.00 22.72
C ALA A 258 10.45 0.01 22.02
N VAL A 259 9.29 -0.43 21.50
CA VAL A 259 8.30 0.47 20.88
C VAL A 259 7.69 1.37 21.97
N PRO A 260 7.81 2.71 21.86
CA PRO A 260 7.23 3.63 22.84
C PRO A 260 5.72 3.45 23.00
N ALA A 261 5.17 3.89 24.12
CA ALA A 261 3.72 3.95 24.29
C ALA A 261 3.08 4.92 23.28
N GLY A 262 1.85 4.62 22.88
CA GLY A 262 1.07 5.51 22.02
C GLY A 262 0.81 6.85 22.68
N GLN A 263 0.91 7.93 21.90
CA GLN A 263 0.77 9.31 22.40
C GLN A 263 -0.50 10.00 21.91
N ASP A 264 -1.07 9.57 20.77
CA ASP A 264 -2.26 10.14 20.14
C ASP A 264 -2.23 11.68 20.02
N LEU A 265 -1.07 12.22 19.64
CA LEU A 265 -0.86 13.66 19.50
C LEU A 265 -1.66 14.21 18.30
N PRO A 266 -2.14 15.47 18.37
CA PRO A 266 -2.77 16.12 17.23
C PRO A 266 -1.79 16.29 16.07
N PRO A 267 -2.27 16.34 14.82
CA PRO A 267 -1.42 16.52 13.65
C PRO A 267 -0.66 17.86 13.72
N ALA A 268 0.62 17.83 13.38
CA ALA A 268 1.40 19.05 13.14
C ALA A 268 0.86 19.80 11.90
N PRO A 269 1.00 21.14 11.87
CA PRO A 269 0.58 21.92 10.72
C PRO A 269 1.40 21.54 9.48
N VAL A 270 0.73 21.48 8.33
CA VAL A 270 1.38 21.27 7.03
C VAL A 270 1.57 22.60 6.31
N ASP A 271 2.58 22.67 5.45
CA ASP A 271 2.77 23.84 4.59
C ASP A 271 1.56 24.03 3.66
N PRO A 272 0.98 25.24 3.55
CA PRO A 272 -0.21 25.47 2.72
C PRO A 272 -0.04 25.08 1.25
N SER A 273 1.19 25.00 0.73
CA SER A 273 1.47 24.57 -0.64
C SER A 273 1.08 23.12 -0.91
N VAL A 274 0.90 22.29 0.11
CA VAL A 274 0.37 20.92 -0.02
C VAL A 274 -1.04 20.94 -0.64
N HIS A 275 -1.84 21.97 -0.35
CA HIS A 275 -3.21 22.10 -0.86
C HIS A 275 -3.30 22.65 -2.29
N LYS A 276 -2.18 23.02 -2.92
CA LYS A 276 -2.14 23.54 -4.29
C LYS A 276 -2.68 22.50 -5.29
N TRP A 277 -3.58 22.94 -6.16
CA TRP A 277 -4.03 22.19 -7.33
C TRP A 277 -3.09 22.38 -8.52
N PHE A 278 -2.68 21.27 -9.12
CA PHE A 278 -1.94 21.22 -10.37
C PHE A 278 -2.88 20.83 -11.49
N TYR A 279 -2.87 21.60 -12.58
CA TYR A 279 -3.63 21.31 -13.80
C TYR A 279 -2.65 20.72 -14.81
N ILE A 280 -2.71 19.40 -14.97
CA ILE A 280 -1.80 18.64 -15.82
C ILE A 280 -2.58 18.15 -17.02
N SER A 281 -2.11 18.46 -18.23
CA SER A 281 -2.59 17.82 -19.45
C SER A 281 -1.74 16.57 -19.68
N GLY A 282 -2.28 15.39 -19.39
CA GLY A 282 -1.65 14.12 -19.76
C GLY A 282 -1.64 13.91 -21.28
N SER A 283 -0.78 13.03 -21.76
CA SER A 283 -0.82 12.59 -23.16
C SER A 283 -2.15 11.86 -23.45
N PRO A 284 -2.81 12.06 -24.61
CA PRO A 284 -4.02 11.30 -24.93
C PRO A 284 -3.75 9.79 -24.83
N LEU A 285 -4.71 9.04 -24.26
CA LEU A 285 -4.74 7.57 -24.30
C LEU A 285 -4.84 7.06 -25.75
#